data_AF-A0A1Y1NKI7-F1
#
_entry.id   AF-A0A1Y1NKI7-F1
#
_cell.length_a   1.000
_cell.length_b   1.000
_cell.length_c   1.000
_cell.angle_alpha   90.00
_cell.angle_beta   90.00
_cell.angle_gamma   90.00
#
_symmetry.space_group_name_H-M   'P 1'
#
loop_
_entity.id
_entity.type
_entity.pdbx_description
1 polymer ?
#
loop_
_entity_poly.entity_id
_entity_poly.type
_entity_poly.pdbx_seq_one_letter_code
_entity_poly.pdbx_strand_id
1 'polypeptide(L)'
;RFGTVTYTHTGWLEERLPFFYMTVPKWFQNKFPRKYSNLVLNSNRLITPYDLYMTLQEVLVLSGKKYSMKASSACPECKSLFEAAKRDRSCEEAGIENHWCTCRGYTSIPSNGVIVERAVKFILREVQRMANDRGCAEFE
;
A
#
# COMPACT_ATOMS: atom_id res chain seq x y z
N ARG A 1 14.78 0.43 2.00
CA ARG A 1 16.14 1.03 2.18
C ARG A 1 16.44 1.07 3.67
N PHE A 2 17.70 1.19 4.10
CA PHE A 2 18.05 1.19 5.54
C PHE A 2 18.90 2.40 5.91
N GLY A 3 18.96 2.73 7.20
CA GLY A 3 19.78 3.81 7.74
C GLY A 3 19.12 5.18 7.69
N THR A 4 19.90 6.23 7.96
CA THR A 4 19.38 7.59 8.17
C THR A 4 18.62 8.18 6.98
N VAL A 5 18.86 7.65 5.78
CA VAL A 5 18.16 8.07 4.56
C VAL A 5 16.64 7.85 4.64
N THR A 6 16.16 6.84 5.37
CA THR A 6 14.72 6.56 5.49
C THR A 6 13.98 7.60 6.34
N TYR A 7 14.70 8.36 7.17
CA TYR A 7 14.14 9.47 7.94
C TYR A 7 14.00 10.75 7.12
N THR A 8 14.64 10.83 5.96
CA THR A 8 14.42 11.94 5.03
C THR A 8 13.03 11.81 4.41
N HIS A 9 12.40 12.93 4.08
CA HIS A 9 11.08 12.92 3.44
C HIS A 9 11.09 12.11 2.12
N THR A 10 12.16 12.25 1.32
CA THR A 10 12.34 11.49 0.08
C THR A 10 12.50 10.00 0.33
N GLY A 11 13.36 9.59 1.27
CA GLY A 11 13.55 8.18 1.59
C GLY A 11 12.29 7.52 2.15
N TRP A 12 11.49 8.27 2.92
CA TRP A 12 10.18 7.83 3.39
C TRP A 12 9.19 7.58 2.24
N LEU A 13 9.16 8.47 1.24
CA LEU A 13 8.34 8.31 0.04
C LEU A 13 8.84 7.15 -0.83
N GLU A 14 10.15 7.03 -1.05
CA GLU A 14 10.76 5.95 -1.86
C GLU A 14 10.43 4.56 -1.29
N GLU A 15 10.33 4.42 0.02
CA GLU A 15 9.95 3.16 0.66
C GLU A 15 8.47 2.81 0.47
N ARG A 16 7.60 3.82 0.28
CA ARG A 16 6.14 3.69 0.30
C ARG A 16 5.46 3.86 -1.06
N LEU A 17 6.19 4.37 -2.05
CA LEU A 17 5.72 4.61 -3.41
C LEU A 17 6.50 3.74 -4.40
N PRO A 18 6.23 2.42 -4.46
CA PRO A 18 6.82 1.58 -5.49
C PRO A 18 6.38 2.05 -6.87
N PHE A 19 7.32 2.08 -7.81
CA PHE A 19 7.04 2.49 -9.17
C PHE A 19 6.49 1.31 -10.00
N PHE A 20 5.42 1.53 -10.76
CA PHE A 20 4.84 0.54 -11.67
C PHE A 20 4.73 1.09 -13.10
N TYR A 21 5.20 0.31 -14.08
CA TYR A 21 5.06 0.61 -15.51
C TYR A 21 4.35 -0.56 -16.19
N MET A 22 3.46 -0.24 -17.14
CA MET A 22 2.89 -1.24 -18.04
C MET A 22 2.71 -0.68 -19.44
N THR A 23 2.88 -1.54 -20.44
CA THR A 23 2.61 -1.22 -21.84
C THR A 23 1.52 -2.13 -22.37
N VAL A 24 0.61 -1.58 -23.17
CA VAL A 24 -0.52 -2.30 -23.73
C VAL A 24 -0.37 -2.42 -25.26
N PRO A 25 -0.52 -3.62 -25.85
CA PRO A 25 -0.38 -3.83 -27.28
C PRO A 25 -1.34 -2.97 -28.12
N LYS A 26 -0.92 -2.56 -29.32
CA LYS A 26 -1.72 -1.68 -30.19
C LYS A 26 -3.09 -2.27 -30.56
N TRP A 27 -3.16 -3.58 -30.78
CA TRP A 27 -4.42 -4.26 -31.07
C TRP A 27 -5.42 -4.12 -29.92
N PHE A 28 -4.96 -4.11 -28.66
CA PHE A 28 -5.84 -3.96 -27.50
C PHE A 28 -6.35 -2.53 -27.39
N GLN A 29 -5.48 -1.54 -27.66
CA GLN A 29 -5.88 -0.12 -27.71
C GLN A 29 -7.00 0.11 -28.73
N ASN A 30 -6.87 -0.51 -29.92
CA ASN A 30 -7.86 -0.40 -30.99
C ASN A 30 -9.16 -1.17 -30.67
N LYS A 31 -9.05 -2.37 -30.06
CA LYS A 31 -10.20 -3.23 -29.75
C LYS A 31 -10.98 -2.75 -28.51
N PHE A 32 -10.29 -2.18 -27.52
CA PHE A 32 -10.86 -1.74 -26.25
C PHE A 32 -10.46 -0.29 -25.92
N PRO A 33 -10.86 0.69 -26.76
CA PRO A 33 -10.42 2.08 -26.62
C PRO A 33 -10.81 2.69 -25.26
N ARG A 34 -12.00 2.36 -24.76
CA ARG A 34 -12.46 2.83 -23.43
C ARG A 34 -11.59 2.28 -22.30
N LYS A 35 -11.26 0.99 -22.32
CA LYS A 35 -10.39 0.36 -21.31
C LYS A 35 -9.00 0.96 -21.32
N TYR A 36 -8.45 1.20 -22.52
CA TYR A 36 -7.17 1.87 -22.67
C TYR A 36 -7.22 3.33 -22.17
N SER A 37 -8.28 4.08 -22.48
CA SER A 37 -8.44 5.45 -21.98
C SER A 37 -8.50 5.52 -20.46
N ASN A 38 -9.19 4.58 -19.81
CA ASN A 38 -9.22 4.46 -18.35
C ASN A 38 -7.84 4.14 -17.79
N LEU A 39 -7.11 3.22 -18.42
CA LEU A 39 -5.75 2.88 -17.99
C LEU A 39 -4.81 4.10 -18.04
N VAL A 40 -4.86 4.87 -19.13
CA VAL A 40 -4.08 6.11 -19.26
C VAL A 40 -4.49 7.11 -18.18
N LEU A 41 -5.78 7.27 -17.92
CA LEU A 41 -6.29 8.15 -16.88
C LEU A 41 -5.88 7.71 -15.47
N ASN A 42 -5.79 6.40 -15.21
CA ASN A 42 -5.34 5.84 -13.93
C ASN A 42 -3.86 6.04 -13.66
N SER A 43 -3.03 6.34 -14.68
CA SER A 43 -1.61 6.70 -14.47
C SER A 43 -1.42 7.94 -13.59
N ASN A 44 -2.46 8.76 -13.45
CA ASN A 44 -2.48 9.95 -12.60
C ASN A 44 -3.40 9.78 -11.37
N ARG A 45 -3.68 8.55 -10.94
CA ARG A 45 -4.54 8.22 -9.79
C ARG A 45 -3.85 7.26 -8.83
N LEU A 46 -4.34 7.21 -7.59
CA LEU A 46 -3.85 6.27 -6.60
C LEU A 46 -4.28 4.85 -6.97
N ILE A 47 -3.30 4.07 -7.41
CA ILE A 47 -3.45 2.64 -7.72
C ILE A 47 -2.57 1.80 -6.80
N THR A 48 -2.95 0.55 -6.60
CA THR A 48 -2.18 -0.40 -5.78
C THR A 48 -1.97 -1.72 -6.53
N PRO A 49 -1.06 -2.59 -6.05
CA PRO A 49 -0.92 -3.94 -6.60
C PRO A 49 -2.21 -4.76 -6.60
N TYR A 50 -3.17 -4.42 -5.73
CA TYR A 50 -4.49 -5.05 -5.73
C TYR A 50 -5.31 -4.67 -6.97
N ASP A 51 -5.21 -3.44 -7.47
CA ASP A 51 -5.85 -3.05 -8.74
C ASP A 51 -5.21 -3.81 -9.92
N LEU A 52 -3.88 -4.03 -9.89
CA LEU A 52 -3.19 -4.87 -10.86
C LEU A 52 -3.68 -6.32 -10.79
N TYR A 53 -3.85 -6.89 -9.59
CA TYR A 53 -4.44 -8.23 -9.41
C TYR A 53 -5.82 -8.33 -10.05
N MET A 54 -6.70 -7.34 -9.83
CA MET A 54 -8.01 -7.28 -10.48
C MET A 54 -7.90 -7.15 -12.01
N THR A 55 -6.91 -6.40 -12.49
CA THR A 55 -6.64 -6.24 -13.93
C THR A 55 -6.23 -7.57 -14.57
N LEU A 56 -5.35 -8.33 -13.93
CA LEU A 56 -4.91 -9.65 -14.42
C LEU A 56 -6.07 -10.65 -14.47
N GLN A 57 -6.96 -10.61 -13.48
CA GLN A 57 -8.20 -11.39 -13.51
C GLN A 57 -9.10 -11.01 -14.69
N GLU A 58 -9.25 -9.71 -14.96
CA GLU A 58 -10.03 -9.27 -16.12
C GLU A 58 -9.39 -9.71 -17.44
N VAL A 59 -8.06 -9.69 -17.56
CA VAL A 59 -7.35 -10.22 -18.74
C VAL A 59 -7.69 -11.69 -18.98
N LEU A 60 -7.83 -12.51 -17.94
CA LEU A 60 -8.25 -13.91 -18.09
C LEU A 60 -9.67 -14.05 -18.63
N VAL A 61 -10.59 -13.17 -18.21
CA VAL A 61 -11.95 -13.13 -18.76
C VAL A 61 -11.91 -12.70 -20.24
N LEU A 62 -11.14 -11.65 -20.55
CA LEU A 62 -10.98 -11.13 -21.91
C LEU A 62 -10.29 -12.13 -22.86
N SER A 63 -9.49 -13.06 -22.33
CA SER A 63 -8.89 -14.13 -23.14
C SER A 63 -9.88 -15.23 -23.54
N GLY A 64 -11.16 -15.12 -23.15
CA GLY A 64 -12.19 -16.11 -23.47
C GLY A 64 -12.12 -17.38 -22.61
N LYS A 65 -11.32 -17.39 -21.54
CA LYS A 65 -11.31 -18.51 -20.59
C LYS A 65 -12.56 -18.45 -19.72
N LYS A 66 -13.12 -19.61 -19.35
CA LYS A 66 -14.20 -19.71 -18.36
C LYS A 66 -13.64 -19.40 -16.97
N TYR A 67 -13.52 -18.11 -16.66
CA TYR A 67 -13.02 -17.60 -15.40
C TYR A 67 -14.04 -16.64 -14.79
N SER A 68 -14.25 -16.75 -13.48
CA SER A 68 -15.07 -15.81 -12.73
C SER A 68 -14.15 -14.97 -11.85
N MET A 69 -14.25 -13.65 -11.98
CA MET A 69 -13.46 -12.72 -11.18
C MET A 69 -13.86 -12.82 -9.71
N LYS A 70 -12.87 -12.77 -8.83
CA LYS A 70 -13.03 -12.72 -7.38
C LYS A 70 -12.50 -11.39 -6.87
N ALA A 71 -13.22 -10.76 -5.94
CA ALA A 71 -12.72 -9.57 -5.26
C ALA A 71 -11.40 -9.88 -4.54
N SER A 72 -10.51 -8.89 -4.44
CA SER A 72 -9.30 -9.03 -3.63
C SER A 72 -9.69 -9.13 -2.15
N SER A 73 -9.19 -10.14 -1.46
CA SER A 73 -9.44 -10.31 -0.03
C SER A 73 -8.85 -9.18 0.82
N ALA A 74 -7.73 -8.60 0.36
CA ALA A 74 -7.05 -7.50 1.03
C ALA A 74 -7.58 -6.11 0.61
N CYS A 75 -8.31 -6.02 -0.50
CA CYS A 75 -8.92 -4.78 -0.96
C CYS A 75 -10.22 -5.06 -1.73
N PRO A 76 -11.35 -5.25 -1.04
CA PRO A 76 -12.62 -5.59 -1.69
C PRO A 76 -13.11 -4.52 -2.68
N GLU A 77 -12.78 -3.26 -2.44
CA GLU A 77 -13.14 -2.11 -3.29
C GLU A 77 -12.19 -1.90 -4.48
N CYS A 78 -11.07 -2.62 -4.54
CA CYS A 78 -10.13 -2.52 -5.65
C CYS A 78 -10.73 -3.07 -6.94
N LYS A 79 -10.39 -2.43 -8.05
CA LYS A 79 -10.95 -2.74 -9.37
C LYS A 79 -9.84 -2.83 -10.40
N SER A 80 -10.19 -3.37 -11.57
CA SER A 80 -9.27 -3.41 -12.69
C SER A 80 -8.86 -1.99 -13.11
N LEU A 81 -7.60 -1.85 -13.52
CA LEU A 81 -7.03 -0.64 -14.10
C LEU A 81 -7.65 -0.29 -15.46
N PHE A 82 -8.47 -1.17 -16.03
CA PHE A 82 -9.30 -0.90 -17.22
C PHE A 82 -10.61 -0.16 -16.89
N GLU A 83 -10.91 0.07 -15.61
CA GLU A 83 -11.96 0.93 -15.11
C GLU A 83 -11.36 2.20 -14.49
N ALA A 84 -12.06 3.32 -14.55
CA ALA A 84 -11.57 4.57 -13.97
C ALA A 84 -11.59 4.48 -12.43
N ALA A 85 -10.42 4.56 -11.79
CA ALA A 85 -10.30 4.62 -10.32
C ALA A 85 -10.86 5.95 -9.78
N LYS A 86 -11.34 6.06 -8.55
CA LYS A 86 -11.77 7.38 -8.01
C LYS A 86 -10.59 8.37 -7.95
N ARG A 87 -10.83 9.66 -8.19
CA ARG A 87 -9.78 10.69 -8.15
C ARG A 87 -9.35 11.00 -6.71
N ASP A 88 -10.32 11.01 -5.82
CA ASP A 88 -10.27 11.32 -4.39
C ASP A 88 -10.25 10.06 -3.53
N ARG A 89 -9.70 8.96 -4.07
CA ARG A 89 -9.60 7.67 -3.38
C ARG A 89 -8.74 7.77 -2.12
N SER A 90 -9.26 7.31 -0.98
CA SER A 90 -8.51 7.26 0.27
C SER A 90 -7.52 6.09 0.31
N CYS A 91 -6.53 6.13 1.22
CA CYS A 91 -5.63 4.99 1.46
C CYS A 91 -6.40 3.72 1.87
N GLU A 92 -7.44 3.88 2.70
CA GLU A 92 -8.28 2.76 3.14
C GLU A 92 -9.04 2.12 1.96
N GLU A 93 -9.66 2.93 1.09
CA GLU A 93 -10.30 2.46 -0.14
C GLU A 93 -9.31 1.83 -1.13
N ALA A 94 -8.02 2.14 -1.00
CA ALA A 94 -6.94 1.57 -1.79
C ALA A 94 -6.35 0.28 -1.19
N GLY A 95 -6.80 -0.15 -0.01
CA GLY A 95 -6.22 -1.28 0.72
C GLY A 95 -4.82 -0.98 1.28
N ILE A 96 -4.48 0.30 1.47
CA ILE A 96 -3.21 0.75 2.04
C ILE A 96 -3.40 0.96 3.55
N GLU A 97 -2.70 0.17 4.35
CA GLU A 97 -2.71 0.36 5.81
C GLU A 97 -2.14 1.73 6.20
N ASN A 98 -2.60 2.26 7.33
CA ASN A 98 -2.22 3.60 7.80
C ASN A 98 -0.70 3.81 7.92
N HIS A 99 0.07 2.76 8.25
CA HIS A 99 1.54 2.83 8.34
C HIS A 99 2.22 3.06 6.97
N TRP A 100 1.59 2.61 5.88
CA TRP A 100 2.08 2.71 4.52
C TRP A 100 1.49 3.90 3.74
N CYS A 101 0.44 4.51 4.27
CA CYS A 101 -0.22 5.65 3.65
C CYS A 101 0.70 6.87 3.58
N THR A 102 0.89 7.41 2.37
CA THR A 102 1.81 8.54 2.12
C THR A 102 1.16 9.91 2.29
N CYS A 103 -0.13 9.96 2.62
CA CYS A 103 -0.84 11.22 2.86
C CYS A 103 -0.36 11.95 4.12
N ARG A 104 0.31 11.24 5.05
CA ARG A 104 0.79 11.78 6.33
C ARG A 104 2.28 11.47 6.50
N GLY A 105 3.13 12.49 6.46
CA GLY A 105 4.57 12.34 6.70
C GLY A 105 4.92 12.14 8.18
N TYR A 106 6.21 11.93 8.47
CA TYR A 106 6.71 11.94 9.85
C TYR A 106 6.80 13.35 10.40
N THR A 107 6.49 13.49 11.69
CA THR A 107 6.77 14.69 12.48
C THR A 107 7.83 14.36 13.53
N SER A 108 8.81 15.24 13.68
CA SER A 108 9.81 15.10 14.74
C SER A 108 9.15 15.45 16.08
N ILE A 109 9.29 14.55 17.05
CA ILE A 109 8.80 14.74 18.41
C ILE A 109 9.99 14.82 19.39
N PRO A 110 9.97 15.72 20.38
CA PRO A 110 11.03 15.80 21.39
C PRO A 110 11.17 14.50 22.16
N SER A 111 12.40 14.05 22.39
CA SER A 111 12.71 12.82 23.14
C SER A 111 12.24 12.87 24.60
N ASN A 112 12.15 14.07 25.18
CA ASN A 112 11.63 14.32 26.52
C ASN A 112 10.10 14.57 26.56
N GLY A 113 9.40 14.34 25.44
CA GLY A 113 7.95 14.51 25.37
C GLY A 113 7.21 13.47 26.20
N VAL A 114 6.12 13.88 26.86
CA VAL A 114 5.26 13.00 27.68
C VAL A 114 4.80 11.75 26.92
N ILE A 115 4.54 11.90 25.60
CA ILE A 115 4.12 10.76 24.76
C ILE A 115 5.25 9.75 24.54
N VAL A 116 6.49 10.22 24.41
CA VAL A 116 7.68 9.36 24.26
C VAL A 116 7.91 8.62 25.57
N GLU A 117 7.86 9.31 26.70
CA GLU A 117 8.04 8.69 28.02
C GLU A 117 6.98 7.60 28.29
N ARG A 118 5.71 7.88 27.98
CA ARG A 118 4.63 6.90 28.12
C ARG A 118 4.83 5.69 27.19
N ALA A 119 5.23 5.92 25.94
CA ALA A 119 5.50 4.85 24.98
C ALA A 119 6.68 3.98 25.43
N VAL A 120 7.79 4.58 25.88
CA VAL A 120 8.96 3.85 26.40
C VAL A 120 8.57 3.01 27.63
N LYS A 121 7.85 3.58 28.60
CA LYS A 121 7.36 2.83 29.77
C LYS A 121 6.42 1.68 29.41
N PHE A 122 5.60 1.84 28.37
CA PHE A 122 4.75 0.76 27.88
C PHE A 122 5.58 -0.36 27.25
N ILE A 123 6.50 -0.02 26.35
CA ILE A 123 7.37 -0.99 25.66
C ILE A 123 8.23 -1.75 26.67
N LEU A 124 8.87 -1.06 27.61
CA LEU A 124 9.69 -1.70 28.65
C LEU A 124 8.89 -2.69 29.49
N ARG A 125 7.65 -2.34 29.86
CA ARG A 125 6.76 -3.25 30.59
C ARG A 125 6.42 -4.50 29.77
N GLU A 126 6.12 -4.37 28.49
CA GLU A 126 5.83 -5.53 27.64
C GLU A 126 7.05 -6.40 27.39
N VAL A 127 8.23 -5.80 27.19
CA VAL A 127 9.49 -6.54 27.06
C VAL A 127 9.80 -7.30 28.35
N GLN A 128 9.66 -6.65 29.51
CA GLN A 128 9.86 -7.29 30.82
C GLN A 128 8.87 -8.43 31.05
N ARG A 129 7.60 -8.24 30.68
CA ARG A 129 6.57 -9.28 30.75
C ARG A 129 6.96 -10.50 29.89
N MET A 130 7.41 -10.27 28.65
CA MET A 130 7.86 -11.34 27.75
C MET A 130 9.15 -12.04 28.23
N ALA A 131 10.06 -11.30 28.87
CA ALA A 131 11.28 -11.84 29.45
C ALA A 131 10.96 -12.75 30.66
N ASN A 132 10.09 -12.28 31.56
CA ASN A 132 9.64 -13.02 32.74
C ASN A 132 8.86 -14.30 32.36
N ASP A 133 7.99 -14.22 31.35
CA ASP A 133 7.27 -15.39 30.81
C ASP A 133 8.21 -16.47 30.25
N ARG A 134 9.43 -16.08 29.83
CA ARG A 134 10.46 -16.98 29.28
C ARG A 134 11.57 -17.34 30.27
N GLY A 135 11.47 -16.89 31.52
CA GLY A 135 12.49 -17.13 32.55
C GLY A 135 13.84 -16.45 32.28
N CYS A 136 13.87 -15.39 31.47
CA CYS A 136 15.06 -14.57 31.31
C CYS A 136 15.21 -13.65 32.53
N ALA A 137 16.43 -13.42 33.00
CA ALA A 137 16.69 -12.53 34.14
C ALA A 137 16.24 -11.09 33.83
N GLU A 138 15.76 -10.36 34.85
CA GLU A 138 15.33 -8.98 34.71
C GLU A 138 16.48 -8.08 34.24
N PHE A 139 16.20 -7.11 33.37
CA PHE A 139 17.16 -6.08 33.01
C PHE A 139 17.17 -5.02 34.11
N GLU A 140 18.20 -5.04 34.97
CA GLU A 140 18.53 -3.94 35.91
C GLU A 140 18.98 -2.66 35.16
#